data_AF-A0A4U9WF94-F1
#
_entry.id   AF-A0A4U9WF94-F1
#
_cell.length_a   1.000
_cell.length_b   1.000
_cell.length_c   1.000
_cell.angle_alpha   90.00
_cell.angle_beta   90.00
_cell.angle_gamma   90.00
#
_symmetry.space_group_name_H-M   'P 1'
#
loop_
_entity.id
_entity.type
_entity.pdbx_description
1 polymer ?
#
loop_
_entity_poly.entity_id
_entity_poly.type
_entity_poly.pdbx_seq_one_letter_code
_entity_poly.pdbx_strand_id
1 'polypeptide(L)'
;MPLVGYGTDSLPAFFSRTSPYSVSVRLDTPQEIARAMAAKWAAGLQGGMVIANPIPEQYAMPEEKINQAIEQAVQESVEQGVSGKDSTPFLLARVAELTGGDSLQANIQLVFNNAELAAKIAGHYQRNCA
;
A
#
# COMPACT_ATOMS: atom_id res chain seq x y z
N MET A 1 -12.75 5.71 8.48
CA MET A 1 -11.36 5.89 8.00
C MET A 1 -11.40 5.92 6.48
N PRO A 2 -11.11 7.06 5.83
CA PRO A 2 -11.08 7.15 4.37
C PRO A 2 -9.97 6.29 3.77
N LEU A 3 -10.28 5.58 2.67
CA LEU A 3 -9.34 4.85 1.84
C LEU A 3 -9.21 5.58 0.50
N VAL A 4 -8.12 6.32 0.34
CA VAL A 4 -7.86 7.16 -0.83
C VAL A 4 -6.98 6.41 -1.82
N GLY A 5 -7.39 6.31 -3.07
CA GLY A 5 -6.50 5.89 -4.16
C GLY A 5 -5.79 7.10 -4.76
N TYR A 6 -4.45 7.07 -4.80
CA TYR A 6 -3.67 8.12 -5.47
C TYR A 6 -3.61 7.84 -6.97
N GLY A 7 -4.34 8.62 -7.77
CA GLY A 7 -4.42 8.46 -9.21
C GLY A 7 -5.09 7.17 -9.70
N THR A 8 -5.87 6.50 -8.84
CA THR A 8 -6.49 5.20 -9.13
C THR A 8 -7.85 5.05 -8.45
N ASP A 9 -8.76 4.34 -9.11
CA ASP A 9 -10.06 3.91 -8.57
C ASP A 9 -10.01 2.48 -7.98
N SER A 10 -8.99 1.70 -8.34
CA SER A 10 -8.73 0.36 -7.79
C SER A 10 -7.79 0.46 -6.58
N LEU A 11 -8.04 -0.37 -5.56
CA LEU A 11 -7.17 -0.54 -4.41
C LEU A 11 -5.89 -1.28 -4.85
N PRO A 12 -4.69 -0.68 -4.73
CA PRO A 12 -3.45 -1.37 -5.03
C PRO A 12 -3.19 -2.52 -4.05
N ALA A 13 -2.82 -3.70 -4.59
CA ALA A 13 -2.56 -4.91 -3.82
C ALA A 13 -1.05 -5.09 -3.53
N PHE A 14 -0.41 -4.05 -3.03
CA PHE A 14 0.99 -4.04 -2.58
C PHE A 14 2.01 -4.33 -3.71
N PHE A 15 2.17 -5.59 -4.10
CA PHE A 15 3.03 -6.01 -5.21
C PHE A 15 2.37 -5.81 -6.59
N SER A 16 1.04 -5.78 -6.62
CA SER A 16 0.24 -5.55 -7.83
C SER A 16 -0.36 -4.14 -7.82
N ARG A 17 -0.45 -3.53 -9.01
CA ARG A 17 -0.99 -2.17 -9.17
C ARG A 17 -2.49 -2.08 -8.91
N THR A 18 -3.21 -3.16 -9.18
CA THR A 18 -4.66 -3.26 -9.10
C THR A 18 -5.07 -4.43 -8.23
N SER A 19 -6.32 -4.41 -7.82
CA SER A 19 -7.02 -5.52 -7.18
C SER A 19 -8.49 -5.49 -7.62
N PRO A 20 -9.28 -6.55 -7.37
CA PRO A 20 -10.72 -6.54 -7.64
C PRO A 20 -11.50 -5.59 -6.71
N TYR A 21 -10.84 -4.90 -5.78
CA TYR A 21 -11.46 -3.99 -4.83
C TYR A 21 -11.28 -2.52 -5.26
N SER A 22 -12.27 -1.69 -4.97
CA SER A 22 -12.22 -0.25 -5.24
C SER A 22 -11.85 0.54 -3.99
N VAL A 23 -11.25 1.71 -4.19
CA VAL A 23 -11.02 2.68 -3.10
C VAL A 23 -12.32 3.45 -2.79
N SER A 24 -12.36 4.11 -1.63
CA SER A 24 -13.54 4.94 -1.26
C SER A 24 -13.58 6.27 -2.01
N VAL A 25 -12.42 6.79 -2.39
CA VAL A 25 -12.28 8.03 -3.14
C VAL A 25 -10.96 8.02 -3.89
N ARG A 26 -10.97 8.51 -5.13
CA ARG A 26 -9.77 8.79 -5.91
C ARG A 26 -9.38 10.25 -5.75
N LEU A 27 -8.11 10.52 -5.49
CA LEU A 27 -7.51 11.85 -5.54
C LEU A 27 -6.26 11.78 -6.41
N ASP A 28 -6.07 12.73 -7.32
CA ASP A 28 -5.05 12.66 -8.36
C ASP A 28 -3.78 13.45 -7.99
N THR A 29 -3.85 14.33 -6.98
CA THR A 29 -2.72 15.18 -6.59
C THR A 29 -2.40 15.15 -5.09
N PRO A 30 -1.12 15.32 -4.69
CA PRO A 30 -0.74 15.48 -3.28
C PRO A 30 -1.44 16.66 -2.58
N GLN A 31 -1.75 17.72 -3.33
CA GLN A 31 -2.45 18.92 -2.88
C GLN A 31 -3.89 18.60 -2.47
N GLU A 32 -4.60 17.81 -3.27
CA GLU A 32 -5.97 17.38 -2.95
C GLU A 32 -6.00 16.53 -1.69
N ILE A 33 -5.04 15.60 -1.55
CA ILE A 33 -4.92 14.77 -0.34
C ILE A 33 -4.69 15.66 0.89
N ALA A 34 -3.75 16.61 0.83
CA ALA A 34 -3.48 17.53 1.93
C ALA A 34 -4.72 18.35 2.32
N ARG A 35 -5.47 18.88 1.33
CA ARG A 35 -6.73 19.60 1.58
C ARG A 35 -7.80 18.72 2.20
N ALA A 36 -7.92 17.47 1.75
CA ALA A 36 -8.88 16.51 2.31
C ALA A 36 -8.55 16.18 3.77
N MET A 37 -7.27 16.01 4.12
CA MET A 37 -6.82 15.83 5.50
C MET A 37 -7.20 17.04 6.37
N ALA A 38 -6.91 18.26 5.88
CA ALA A 38 -7.21 19.49 6.60
C ALA A 38 -8.71 19.68 6.83
N ALA A 39 -9.53 19.48 5.79
CA ALA A 39 -10.98 19.58 5.87
C ALA A 39 -11.56 18.54 6.85
N LYS A 40 -11.07 17.31 6.80
CA LYS A 40 -11.49 16.24 7.72
C LYS A 40 -11.26 16.64 9.17
N TRP A 41 -10.07 17.12 9.52
CA TRP A 41 -9.74 17.47 10.90
C TRP A 41 -10.37 18.80 11.35
N ALA A 42 -10.51 19.78 10.47
CA ALA A 42 -11.24 21.02 10.76
C ALA A 42 -12.74 20.78 11.04
N ALA A 43 -13.32 19.75 10.43
CA ALA A 43 -14.68 19.30 10.71
C ALA A 43 -14.82 18.49 12.02
N GLY A 44 -13.75 18.35 12.81
CA GLY A 44 -13.75 17.60 14.07
C GLY A 44 -13.76 16.08 13.90
N LEU A 45 -13.62 15.56 12.67
CA LEU A 45 -13.61 14.12 12.41
C LEU A 45 -12.24 13.55 12.78
N GLN A 46 -12.15 12.86 13.91
CA GLN A 46 -10.91 12.24 14.39
C GLN A 46 -10.49 11.00 13.54
N GLY A 47 -9.27 10.53 13.76
CA GLY A 47 -8.69 9.36 13.08
C GLY A 47 -7.90 9.67 11.81
N GLY A 48 -7.23 8.65 11.28
CA GLY A 48 -6.36 8.74 10.11
C GLY A 48 -7.05 8.58 8.76
N MET A 49 -6.24 8.66 7.71
CA MET A 49 -6.57 8.37 6.32
C MET A 49 -5.53 7.40 5.76
N VAL A 50 -5.97 6.41 4.99
CA VAL A 50 -5.07 5.50 4.26
C VAL A 50 -4.95 6.01 2.84
N ILE A 51 -3.72 6.34 2.43
CA ILE A 51 -3.41 6.75 1.05
C ILE A 51 -2.78 5.55 0.34
N ALA A 52 -3.55 4.89 -0.52
CA ALA A 52 -3.13 3.75 -1.27
C ALA A 52 -2.51 4.21 -2.60
N ASN A 53 -1.20 4.03 -2.72
CA ASN A 53 -0.38 4.49 -3.84
C ASN A 53 0.10 3.27 -4.64
N PRO A 54 -0.32 3.11 -5.91
CA PRO A 54 0.13 1.99 -6.74
C PRO A 54 1.64 1.92 -6.85
N ILE A 55 2.21 0.72 -6.72
CA ILE A 55 3.62 0.47 -7.06
C ILE A 55 3.91 0.92 -8.50
N PRO A 56 5.08 1.52 -8.82
CA PRO A 56 5.40 1.88 -10.19
C PRO A 56 5.38 0.65 -11.11
N GLU A 57 4.89 0.82 -12.34
CA GLU A 57 4.65 -0.27 -13.29
C GLU A 57 5.85 -1.16 -13.55
N GLN A 58 7.04 -0.58 -13.68
CA GLN A 58 8.29 -1.31 -13.90
C GLN A 58 8.72 -2.21 -12.74
N TYR A 59 8.12 -2.04 -11.54
CA TYR A 59 8.41 -2.85 -10.35
C TYR A 59 7.21 -3.69 -9.92
N ALA A 60 6.08 -3.59 -10.63
CA ALA A 60 4.90 -4.38 -10.34
C ALA A 60 5.15 -5.85 -10.67
N MET A 61 4.64 -6.73 -9.82
CA MET A 61 4.71 -8.17 -10.06
C MET A 61 3.46 -8.64 -10.84
N PRO A 62 3.59 -9.66 -11.70
CA PRO A 62 2.43 -10.31 -12.29
C PRO A 62 1.52 -10.88 -11.18
N GLU A 63 0.24 -10.52 -11.22
CA GLU A 63 -0.73 -10.87 -10.18
C GLU A 63 -0.80 -12.38 -9.93
N GLU A 64 -0.80 -13.18 -10.99
CA GLU A 64 -0.83 -14.65 -10.88
C GLU A 64 0.42 -15.20 -10.17
N LYS A 65 1.62 -14.72 -10.53
CA LYS A 65 2.89 -15.18 -9.93
C LYS A 65 2.94 -14.86 -8.44
N ILE A 66 2.54 -13.65 -8.05
CA ILE A 66 2.60 -13.24 -6.64
C ILE A 66 1.50 -13.89 -5.81
N ASN A 67 0.30 -14.08 -6.37
CA ASN A 67 -0.78 -14.76 -5.67
C ASN A 67 -0.45 -16.22 -5.38
N GLN A 68 0.15 -16.95 -6.34
CA GLN A 68 0.63 -18.32 -6.11
C GLN A 68 1.63 -18.39 -4.95
N ALA A 69 2.60 -17.46 -4.91
CA ALA A 69 3.58 -17.40 -3.82
C ALA A 69 2.93 -17.05 -2.47
N ILE A 70 1.96 -16.13 -2.45
CA ILE A 70 1.23 -15.74 -1.24
C ILE A 70 0.39 -16.91 -0.73
N GLU A 71 -0.37 -17.58 -1.60
CA GLU A 71 -1.23 -18.71 -1.24
C GLU A 71 -0.41 -19.86 -0.65
N GLN A 72 0.72 -20.19 -1.27
CA GLN A 72 1.62 -21.21 -0.75
C GLN A 72 2.21 -20.79 0.62
N ALA A 73 2.68 -19.55 0.77
CA ALA A 73 3.21 -19.07 2.04
C ALA A 73 2.15 -19.08 3.16
N VAL A 74 0.90 -18.74 2.84
CA VAL A 74 -0.23 -18.80 3.77
C VAL A 74 -0.50 -20.24 4.19
N GLN A 75 -0.55 -21.18 3.25
CA GLN A 75 -0.74 -22.59 3.56
C GLN A 75 0.37 -23.12 4.48
N GLU A 76 1.63 -22.87 4.14
CA GLU A 76 2.78 -23.30 4.94
C GLU A 76 2.78 -22.67 6.34
N SER A 77 2.32 -21.42 6.49
CA SER A 77 2.20 -20.77 7.80
C SER A 77 1.21 -21.48 8.73
N VAL A 78 0.11 -21.99 8.16
CA VAL A 78 -0.92 -22.74 8.89
C VAL A 78 -0.39 -24.11 9.29
N GLU A 79 0.26 -24.82 8.35
CA GLU A 79 0.85 -26.14 8.61
C GLU A 79 1.92 -26.09 9.70
N GLN A 80 2.68 -24.99 9.77
CA GLN A 80 3.73 -24.77 10.78
C GLN A 80 3.21 -24.12 12.09
N GLY A 81 1.92 -23.78 12.16
CA GLY A 81 1.32 -23.16 13.34
C GLY A 81 1.82 -21.74 13.63
N VAL A 82 2.31 -21.01 12.62
CA VAL A 82 2.79 -19.63 12.77
C VAL A 82 1.60 -18.71 13.04
N SER A 83 1.64 -17.96 14.14
CA SER A 83 0.51 -17.13 14.58
C SER A 83 0.93 -15.82 15.24
N GLY A 84 -0.04 -14.92 15.41
CA GLY A 84 0.16 -13.65 16.08
C GLY A 84 1.17 -12.76 15.36
N LYS A 85 2.10 -12.17 16.11
CA LYS A 85 3.10 -11.24 15.58
C LYS A 85 4.10 -11.88 14.61
N ASP A 86 4.23 -13.21 14.62
CA ASP A 86 5.21 -13.93 13.80
C ASP A 86 4.69 -14.23 12.39
N SER A 87 3.37 -14.10 12.16
CA SER A 87 2.76 -14.39 10.86
C SER A 87 3.25 -13.47 9.74
N THR A 88 3.26 -12.14 9.94
CA THR A 88 3.69 -11.21 8.87
C THR A 88 5.17 -11.35 8.49
N PRO A 89 6.13 -11.41 9.46
CA PRO A 89 7.53 -11.67 9.13
C PRO A 89 7.74 -12.98 8.38
N PHE A 90 7.06 -14.06 8.81
CA PHE A 90 7.13 -15.36 8.12
C PHE A 90 6.62 -15.26 6.68
N LEU A 91 5.41 -14.71 6.48
CA LEU A 91 4.80 -14.62 5.16
C LEU A 91 5.66 -13.80 4.18
N LEU A 92 6.18 -12.65 4.62
CA LEU A 92 7.04 -11.81 3.77
C LEU A 92 8.37 -12.50 3.44
N ALA A 93 9.00 -13.17 4.41
CA ALA A 93 10.21 -13.93 4.16
C ALA A 93 9.96 -15.06 3.17
N ARG A 94 8.86 -15.81 3.36
CA ARG A 94 8.55 -16.95 2.50
C ARG A 94 8.16 -16.54 1.08
N VAL A 95 7.40 -15.46 0.94
CA VAL A 95 7.08 -14.89 -0.39
C VAL A 95 8.35 -14.37 -1.08
N ALA A 96 9.32 -13.82 -0.35
CA ALA A 96 10.62 -13.45 -0.91
C ALA A 96 11.40 -14.68 -1.43
N GLU A 97 11.44 -15.77 -0.67
CA GLU A 97 12.07 -17.02 -1.10
C GLU A 97 11.40 -17.61 -2.35
N LEU A 98 10.07 -17.76 -2.34
CA LEU A 98 9.30 -18.35 -3.43
C LEU A 98 9.37 -17.55 -4.74
N THR A 99 9.64 -16.25 -4.63
CA THR A 99 9.78 -15.35 -5.78
C THR A 99 11.24 -15.10 -6.18
N GLY A 100 12.20 -15.78 -5.56
CA GLY A 100 13.63 -15.59 -5.85
C GLY A 100 14.16 -14.20 -5.48
N GLY A 101 13.50 -13.51 -4.55
CA GLY A 101 13.83 -12.15 -4.12
C GLY A 101 13.10 -11.03 -4.87
N ASP A 102 12.34 -11.34 -5.94
CA ASP A 102 11.61 -10.32 -6.73
C ASP A 102 10.63 -9.52 -5.85
N SER A 103 9.89 -10.17 -4.95
CA SER A 103 8.92 -9.49 -4.07
C SER A 103 9.60 -8.55 -3.08
N LEU A 104 10.80 -8.90 -2.60
CA LEU A 104 11.58 -8.01 -1.74
C LEU A 104 12.04 -6.76 -2.52
N GLN A 105 12.50 -6.93 -3.77
CA GLN A 105 12.87 -5.80 -4.62
C GLN A 105 11.66 -4.89 -4.91
N ALA A 106 10.51 -5.47 -5.25
CA ALA A 106 9.27 -4.72 -5.45
C ALA A 106 8.85 -3.94 -4.19
N ASN A 107 8.97 -4.55 -3.00
CA ASN A 107 8.65 -3.90 -1.73
C ASN A 107 9.58 -2.69 -1.46
N ILE A 108 10.88 -2.83 -1.71
CA ILE A 108 11.85 -1.71 -1.58
C ILE A 108 11.42 -0.52 -2.46
N GLN A 109 11.06 -0.79 -3.72
CA GLN A 109 10.63 0.26 -4.64
C GLN A 109 9.29 0.89 -4.25
N LEU A 110 8.36 0.09 -3.74
CA LEU A 110 7.09 0.59 -3.19
C LEU A 110 7.34 1.53 -2.00
N VAL A 111 8.26 1.18 -1.09
CA VAL A 111 8.62 2.03 0.05
C VAL A 111 9.17 3.38 -0.41
N PHE A 112 10.08 3.41 -1.39
CA PHE A 112 10.59 4.66 -1.95
C PHE A 112 9.49 5.49 -2.61
N ASN A 113 8.64 4.87 -3.42
CA ASN A 113 7.50 5.54 -4.06
C ASN A 113 6.54 6.14 -3.02
N ASN A 114 6.26 5.42 -1.94
CA ASN A 114 5.42 5.91 -0.85
C ASN A 114 6.06 7.05 -0.07
N ALA A 115 7.37 6.98 0.20
CA ALA A 115 8.10 8.04 0.87
C ALA A 115 8.10 9.33 0.06
N GLU A 116 8.28 9.24 -1.26
CA GLU A 116 8.21 10.40 -2.16
C GLU A 116 6.83 11.07 -2.14
N LEU A 117 5.75 10.29 -2.29
CA LEU A 117 4.39 10.81 -2.23
C LEU A 117 4.09 11.43 -0.86
N ALA A 118 4.45 10.75 0.23
CA ALA A 118 4.23 11.24 1.58
C ALA A 118 4.95 12.57 1.83
N ALA A 119 6.19 12.72 1.35
CA ALA A 119 6.94 13.98 1.46
C ALA A 119 6.26 15.13 0.70
N LYS A 120 5.73 14.86 -0.50
CA LYS A 120 4.96 15.85 -1.27
C LYS A 120 3.69 16.26 -0.53
N ILE A 121 2.91 15.30 -0.03
CA ILE A 121 1.68 15.58 0.75
C ILE A 121 2.03 16.43 1.97
N ALA A 122 3.04 16.06 2.75
CA ALA A 122 3.48 16.81 3.93
C ALA A 122 3.85 18.26 3.58
N GLY A 123 4.63 18.46 2.50
CA GLY A 123 4.99 19.78 2.01
C GLY A 123 3.80 20.63 1.57
N HIS A 124 2.73 20.03 1.04
CA HIS A 124 1.49 20.75 0.70
C HIS A 124 0.63 21.03 1.93
N TYR A 125 0.54 20.09 2.86
CA TYR A 125 -0.18 20.26 4.11
C TYR A 125 0.41 21.43 4.92
N GLN A 126 1.73 21.46 5.09
CA GLN A 126 2.40 22.51 5.85
C GLN A 126 2.25 23.92 5.23
N ARG A 127 2.22 24.02 3.89
CA ARG A 127 2.15 25.31 3.20
C ARG A 127 0.74 25.89 3.10
N ASN A 128 -0.28 25.02 3.00
CA ASN A 128 -1.61 25.42 2.55
C ASN A 128 -2.71 25.10 3.57
N CYS A 129 -2.41 24.37 4.64
CA CYS A 129 -3.42 23.77 5.52
C CYS A 129 -3.10 23.79 7.01
N ALA A 130 -1.83 23.97 7.38
CA ALA A 130 -1.40 24.14 8.77
C ALA A 130 -1.68 25.54 9.31
#